data_AF-A0A3P6PV35-F1
#
_entry.id   AF-A0A3P6PV35-F1
#
_cell.length_a   1.000
_cell.length_b   1.000
_cell.length_c   1.000
_cell.angle_alpha   90.00
_cell.angle_beta   90.00
_cell.angle_gamma   90.00
#
_symmetry.space_group_name_H-M   'P 1'
#
loop_
_entity.id
_entity.type
_entity.pdbx_description
1 polymer ?
#
loop_
_entity_poly.entity_id
_entity_poly.type
_entity_poly.pdbx_seq_one_letter_code
_entity_poly.pdbx_strand_id
1 'polypeptide(L)'
;MDGMTLILAGDPDLYDGRIFVRGQTENPLCSRKLNSLLSNGSDYQFAILYAHCNVRFEQPDTIAVTIVIQRHPMFITQRADAYDVRCTYPIGVRKVLFLFKIVKVASHVDISELATTNTIVEKGVGPSCSLTVTNEQDQMVDTATVGEVLKLVLAVQPNDTYAILPRNCYAINLETSELYSLTDQAGCAIDPKLFPEWMYLHSWLAVAIFNIFKWPDHSMIRFQCDCSAYIESSPKVCL
;
A
#
# COMPACT_ATOMS: atom_id res chain seq x y z
N MET A 1 -33.98 -9.40 -2.62
CA MET A 1 -33.04 -8.62 -3.44
C MET A 1 -31.68 -8.94 -2.87
N ASP A 2 -30.98 -9.89 -3.49
CA ASP A 2 -29.99 -10.69 -2.75
C ASP A 2 -28.54 -10.32 -3.14
N GLY A 3 -28.40 -9.38 -4.07
CA GLY A 3 -27.12 -8.86 -4.51
C GLY A 3 -27.28 -7.78 -5.59
N MET A 4 -26.14 -7.25 -6.03
CA MET A 4 -26.02 -6.33 -7.17
C MET A 4 -24.98 -6.87 -8.14
N THR A 5 -25.11 -6.54 -9.42
CA THR A 5 -24.12 -6.93 -10.44
C THR A 5 -23.55 -5.69 -11.09
N LEU A 6 -22.24 -5.62 -11.14
CA LEU A 6 -21.49 -4.58 -11.84
C LEU A 6 -21.08 -5.10 -13.21
N ILE A 7 -21.16 -4.23 -14.19
CA ILE A 7 -20.74 -4.48 -15.56
C ILE A 7 -19.61 -3.50 -15.85
N LEU A 8 -18.42 -4.02 -16.13
CA LEU A 8 -17.24 -3.22 -16.45
C LEU A 8 -16.91 -3.42 -17.92
N ALA A 9 -16.78 -2.32 -18.65
CA ALA A 9 -16.31 -2.39 -20.02
C ALA A 9 -14.93 -3.06 -20.07
N GLY A 10 -14.71 -3.89 -21.09
CA GLY A 10 -13.41 -4.51 -21.29
C GLY A 10 -12.34 -3.45 -21.53
N ASP A 11 -11.37 -3.37 -20.62
CA ASP A 11 -10.21 -2.47 -20.69
C ASP A 11 -8.93 -3.32 -20.60
N PRO A 12 -8.04 -3.27 -21.61
CA PRO A 12 -6.81 -4.04 -21.61
C PRO A 12 -5.82 -3.66 -20.50
N ASP A 13 -5.91 -2.44 -19.95
CA ASP A 13 -5.08 -2.03 -18.81
C ASP A 13 -5.50 -2.68 -17.48
N LEU A 14 -6.61 -3.43 -17.47
CA LEU A 14 -7.08 -4.22 -16.34
C LEU A 14 -6.62 -5.68 -16.37
N TYR A 15 -5.94 -6.11 -17.45
CA TYR A 15 -5.43 -7.47 -17.55
C TYR A 15 -4.37 -7.75 -16.46
N ASP A 16 -4.47 -8.91 -15.82
CA ASP A 16 -3.72 -9.31 -14.60
C ASP A 16 -4.06 -8.52 -13.33
N GLY A 17 -5.02 -7.60 -13.41
CA GLY A 17 -5.58 -6.90 -12.27
C GLY A 17 -6.59 -7.73 -11.47
N ARG A 18 -7.18 -7.09 -10.46
CA ARG A 18 -8.15 -7.71 -9.54
C ARG A 18 -9.28 -6.75 -9.21
N ILE A 19 -10.49 -7.26 -9.15
CA ILE A 19 -11.66 -6.54 -8.65
C ILE A 19 -12.13 -7.18 -7.34
N PHE A 20 -12.40 -6.37 -6.32
CA PHE A 20 -12.87 -6.88 -5.04
C PHE A 20 -13.65 -5.84 -4.24
N VAL A 21 -14.45 -6.31 -3.29
CA VAL A 21 -15.08 -5.46 -2.28
C VAL A 21 -14.03 -5.07 -1.23
N ARG A 22 -13.98 -3.79 -0.85
CA ARG A 22 -13.03 -3.27 0.14
C ARG A 22 -13.07 -4.10 1.44
N GLY A 23 -11.91 -4.54 1.92
CA GLY A 23 -11.79 -5.39 3.12
C GLY A 23 -12.12 -6.86 2.88
N GLN A 24 -12.26 -7.31 1.64
CA GLN A 24 -12.64 -8.67 1.28
C GLN A 24 -11.70 -9.26 0.21
N THR A 25 -10.42 -8.86 0.24
CA THR A 25 -9.43 -9.26 -0.76
C THR A 25 -9.29 -10.79 -0.86
N GLU A 26 -9.28 -11.48 0.28
CA GLU A 26 -9.10 -12.93 0.38
C GLU A 26 -10.41 -13.72 0.23
N ASN A 27 -11.56 -13.05 0.18
CA ASN A 27 -12.85 -13.71 0.05
C ASN A 27 -13.17 -13.98 -1.44
N PRO A 28 -13.17 -15.26 -1.89
CA PRO A 28 -13.36 -15.59 -3.31
C PRO A 28 -14.77 -15.27 -3.83
N LEU A 29 -15.75 -15.04 -2.95
CA LEU A 29 -17.10 -14.62 -3.33
C LEU A 29 -17.19 -13.12 -3.61
N CYS A 30 -16.22 -12.35 -3.10
CA CYS A 30 -16.21 -10.89 -3.14
C CYS A 30 -14.93 -10.34 -3.79
N SER A 31 -14.16 -11.20 -4.44
CA SER A 31 -12.90 -10.90 -5.10
C SER A 31 -12.71 -11.77 -6.33
N ARG A 32 -12.23 -11.19 -7.43
CA ARG A 32 -12.04 -11.89 -8.70
C ARG A 32 -10.84 -11.32 -9.46
N LYS A 33 -10.02 -12.20 -10.04
CA LYS A 33 -8.96 -11.81 -10.99
C LYS A 33 -9.55 -11.47 -12.35
N LEU A 34 -9.04 -10.43 -12.99
CA LEU A 34 -9.45 -9.97 -14.32
C LEU A 34 -8.48 -10.57 -15.35
N ASN A 35 -8.92 -11.62 -16.05
CA ASN A 35 -8.11 -12.31 -17.05
C ASN A 35 -8.60 -11.98 -18.46
N SER A 36 -7.67 -11.70 -19.38
CA SER A 36 -8.00 -11.37 -20.78
C SER A 36 -8.72 -12.50 -21.54
N LEU A 37 -8.50 -13.76 -21.13
CA LEU A 37 -9.13 -14.93 -21.73
C LEU A 37 -10.66 -14.98 -21.54
N LEU A 38 -11.19 -14.23 -20.57
CA LEU A 38 -12.63 -14.11 -20.33
C LEU A 38 -13.25 -12.94 -21.10
N SER A 39 -12.43 -11.97 -21.55
CA SER A 39 -12.88 -10.83 -22.34
C SER A 39 -12.61 -11.08 -23.81
N ASN A 40 -13.45 -11.87 -24.46
CA ASN A 40 -13.47 -11.93 -25.92
C ASN A 40 -14.13 -10.65 -26.50
N GLY A 41 -13.74 -9.48 -25.99
CA GLY A 41 -14.41 -8.18 -26.18
C GLY A 41 -15.68 -7.97 -25.35
N SER A 42 -16.02 -8.87 -24.42
CA SER A 42 -17.23 -8.78 -23.58
C SER A 42 -16.98 -8.09 -22.25
N ASP A 43 -17.99 -7.33 -21.79
CA ASP A 43 -17.99 -6.68 -20.47
C ASP A 43 -17.81 -7.70 -19.32
N TYR A 44 -17.02 -7.33 -18.31
CA TYR A 44 -16.83 -8.13 -17.11
C TYR A 44 -18.03 -7.98 -16.17
N GLN A 45 -18.67 -9.10 -15.82
CA GLN A 45 -19.73 -9.14 -14.83
C GLN A 45 -19.19 -9.57 -13.47
N PHE A 46 -19.38 -8.72 -12.47
CA PHE A 46 -19.02 -8.97 -11.08
C PHE A 46 -20.25 -8.88 -10.18
N ALA A 47 -20.71 -10.03 -9.71
CA ALA A 47 -21.88 -10.15 -8.84
C ALA A 47 -21.45 -10.09 -7.37
N ILE A 48 -22.09 -9.21 -6.60
CA ILE A 48 -21.83 -8.99 -5.18
C ILE A 48 -23.08 -9.44 -4.42
N LEU A 49 -22.96 -10.56 -3.71
CA LEU A 49 -24.02 -11.09 -2.86
C LEU A 49 -23.97 -10.43 -1.48
N TYR A 50 -25.07 -9.83 -1.06
CA TYR A 50 -25.12 -9.04 0.18
C TYR A 50 -24.84 -9.86 1.43
N ALA A 51 -25.19 -11.15 1.42
CA ALA A 51 -24.97 -12.06 2.54
C ALA A 51 -23.49 -12.46 2.74
N HIS A 52 -22.65 -12.29 1.71
CA HIS A 52 -21.28 -12.80 1.71
C HIS A 52 -20.22 -11.70 1.65
N CYS A 53 -20.61 -10.48 1.30
CA CYS A 53 -19.71 -9.36 1.09
C CYS A 53 -19.94 -8.24 2.09
N ASN A 54 -18.89 -7.44 2.32
CA ASN A 54 -18.93 -6.30 3.23
C ASN A 54 -19.72 -5.13 2.62
N VAL A 55 -21.05 -5.21 2.72
CA VAL A 55 -21.98 -4.15 2.32
C VAL A 55 -22.44 -3.36 3.53
N ARG A 56 -22.65 -2.06 3.33
CA ARG A 56 -23.13 -1.14 4.35
C ARG A 56 -24.60 -0.83 4.11
N PHE A 57 -25.40 -0.93 5.15
CA PHE A 57 -26.81 -0.53 5.12
C PHE A 57 -26.93 0.91 5.66
N GLU A 58 -27.19 1.84 4.77
CA GLU A 58 -27.32 3.28 5.02
C GLU A 58 -28.80 3.70 4.91
N GLN A 59 -29.18 4.74 5.66
CA GLN A 59 -30.54 5.26 5.63
C GLN A 59 -30.64 6.45 4.68
N PRO A 60 -31.74 6.60 3.92
CA PRO A 60 -32.90 5.70 3.84
C PRO A 60 -32.66 4.55 2.84
N ASP A 61 -32.92 3.31 3.27
CA ASP A 61 -32.99 2.09 2.45
C ASP A 61 -31.92 1.95 1.35
N THR A 62 -30.70 2.38 1.67
CA THR A 62 -29.59 2.43 0.73
C THR A 62 -28.57 1.37 1.10
N ILE A 63 -28.21 0.53 0.13
CA ILE A 63 -27.11 -0.40 0.27
C ILE A 63 -25.90 0.22 -0.41
N ALA A 64 -24.84 0.46 0.34
CA ALA A 64 -23.59 1.01 -0.14
C ALA A 64 -22.50 -0.06 -0.10
N VAL A 65 -21.66 -0.10 -1.13
CA VAL A 65 -20.48 -0.95 -1.20
C VAL A 65 -19.33 -0.16 -1.78
N THR A 66 -18.12 -0.44 -1.33
CA THR A 66 -16.92 0.11 -1.95
C THR A 66 -16.23 -0.99 -2.73
N ILE A 67 -16.18 -0.85 -4.05
CA ILE A 67 -15.48 -1.76 -4.96
C ILE A 67 -14.13 -1.15 -5.30
N VAL A 68 -13.08 -1.96 -5.29
CA VAL A 68 -11.73 -1.56 -5.68
C VAL A 68 -11.34 -2.33 -6.93
N ILE A 69 -10.88 -1.62 -7.94
CA ILE A 69 -10.29 -2.15 -9.16
C ILE A 69 -8.79 -1.88 -9.09
N GLN A 70 -8.05 -2.95 -8.86
CA GLN A 70 -6.62 -2.96 -8.69
C GLN A 70 -5.97 -3.36 -10.02
N ARG A 71 -5.24 -2.43 -10.65
CA ARG A 71 -4.56 -2.69 -11.94
C ARG A 71 -3.25 -3.48 -11.78
N HIS A 72 -2.52 -3.26 -10.68
CA HIS A 72 -1.30 -4.02 -10.42
C HIS A 72 -1.66 -5.37 -9.78
N PRO A 73 -1.07 -6.50 -10.19
CA PRO A 73 -1.47 -7.84 -9.74
C PRO A 73 -1.37 -8.05 -8.22
N MET A 74 -0.49 -7.31 -7.55
CA MET A 74 -0.17 -7.51 -6.13
C MET A 74 -0.43 -6.28 -5.23
N PHE A 75 -0.39 -5.05 -5.76
CA PHE A 75 -0.44 -3.83 -4.94
C PHE A 75 -1.54 -2.87 -5.37
N ILE A 76 -2.08 -2.10 -4.44
CA ILE A 76 -2.91 -0.94 -4.74
C ILE A 76 -1.95 0.23 -4.99
N THR A 77 -2.00 0.78 -6.20
CA THR A 77 -1.17 1.92 -6.65
C THR A 77 -2.07 3.13 -6.96
N GLN A 78 -1.50 4.26 -7.38
CA GLN A 78 -2.30 5.43 -7.80
C GLN A 78 -3.24 5.15 -8.99
N ARG A 79 -2.96 4.08 -9.74
CA ARG A 79 -3.79 3.64 -10.87
C ARG A 79 -4.86 2.65 -10.42
N ALA A 80 -5.15 2.52 -9.13
CA ALA A 80 -6.29 1.75 -8.67
C ALA A 80 -7.52 2.66 -8.60
N ASP A 81 -8.67 2.17 -9.04
CA ASP A 81 -9.93 2.90 -8.93
C ASP A 81 -10.73 2.35 -7.75
N ALA A 82 -11.38 3.24 -6.99
CA ALA A 82 -12.28 2.85 -5.93
C ALA A 82 -13.65 3.51 -6.17
N TYR A 83 -14.69 2.70 -6.27
CA TYR A 83 -16.07 3.14 -6.53
C TYR A 83 -16.92 2.88 -5.30
N ASP A 84 -17.50 3.93 -4.73
CA ASP A 84 -18.54 3.80 -3.70
C ASP A 84 -19.91 3.73 -4.39
N VAL A 85 -20.38 2.51 -4.62
CA VAL A 85 -21.65 2.23 -5.31
C VAL A 85 -22.78 2.19 -4.30
N ARG A 86 -23.85 2.95 -4.56
CA ARG A 86 -25.03 3.04 -3.70
C ARG A 86 -26.28 2.67 -4.48
N CYS A 87 -27.01 1.68 -3.97
CA CYS A 87 -28.30 1.28 -4.49
C CYS A 87 -29.37 1.63 -3.46
N THR A 88 -30.15 2.68 -3.72
CA THR A 88 -31.30 3.05 -2.90
C THR A 88 -32.54 2.34 -3.39
N TYR A 89 -33.16 1.56 -2.52
CA TYR A 89 -34.38 0.83 -2.83
C TYR A 89 -35.56 1.61 -2.25
N PRO A 90 -36.46 2.16 -3.10
CA PRO A 90 -37.63 2.85 -2.59
C PRO A 90 -38.57 1.82 -1.94
N ILE A 91 -38.48 1.68 -0.62
CA ILE A 91 -39.46 0.92 0.14
C ILE A 91 -40.66 1.84 0.36
N GLY A 92 -41.79 1.50 -0.27
CA GLY A 92 -43.06 2.14 0.00
C GLY A 92 -43.38 2.07 1.50
N VAL A 93 -43.41 3.24 2.14
CA VAL A 93 -43.94 3.56 3.47
C VAL A 93 -44.12 2.38 4.45
N ARG A 94 -43.16 2.17 5.34
CA ARG A 94 -43.44 1.61 6.67
C ARG A 94 -43.17 2.67 7.73
N LYS A 95 -44.26 3.24 8.27
CA LYS A 95 -44.23 3.94 9.56
C LYS A 95 -43.72 2.96 10.61
N VAL A 96 -42.51 3.17 11.08
CA VAL A 96 -42.05 2.56 12.33
C VAL A 96 -41.52 3.68 13.21
N LEU A 97 -42.38 4.05 14.17
CA LEU A 97 -42.10 4.92 15.29
C LEU A 97 -41.11 4.20 16.20
N PHE A 98 -39.92 4.77 16.41
CA PHE A 98 -39.05 4.42 17.54
C PHE A 98 -38.53 5.69 18.20
N LEU A 99 -39.02 5.96 19.41
CA LEU A 99 -38.38 6.80 20.42
C LEU A 99 -37.37 5.94 21.19
N PHE A 100 -36.16 6.44 21.45
CA PHE A 100 -35.51 6.37 22.78
C PHE A 100 -34.36 7.40 22.87
N LYS A 101 -34.09 7.85 24.10
CA LYS A 101 -33.37 9.07 24.51
C LYS A 101 -32.15 8.73 25.40
N ILE A 102 -30.96 9.29 25.06
CA ILE A 102 -29.75 9.76 25.83
C ILE A 102 -29.19 8.80 26.95
N VAL A 103 -27.91 8.68 27.33
CA VAL A 103 -26.91 9.66 27.85
C VAL A 103 -25.49 9.04 27.92
N LYS A 104 -24.46 9.90 27.81
CA LYS A 104 -23.03 9.66 28.14
C LYS A 104 -22.80 9.17 29.58
N VAL A 105 -21.73 8.40 29.79
CA VAL A 105 -21.00 8.33 31.07
C VAL A 105 -19.49 8.37 30.80
N ALA A 106 -18.77 9.10 31.65
CA ALA A 106 -17.32 9.27 31.70
C ALA A 106 -16.72 8.51 32.90
N SER A 107 -15.46 8.05 32.79
CA SER A 107 -14.40 7.90 33.84
C SER A 107 -13.31 6.95 33.30
N HIS A 108 -12.00 7.30 33.25
CA HIS A 108 -10.95 7.32 34.31
C HIS A 108 -10.76 5.90 34.94
N VAL A 109 -9.60 5.24 35.09
CA VAL A 109 -8.14 5.50 35.29
C VAL A 109 -7.38 4.17 34.89
N ASP A 110 -6.10 4.10 34.47
CA ASP A 110 -4.84 3.83 35.23
C ASP A 110 -3.69 3.58 34.22
N ILE A 111 -2.53 4.26 34.25
CA ILE A 111 -1.32 4.27 35.13
C ILE A 111 -0.19 3.30 34.69
N SER A 112 0.98 3.93 34.45
CA SER A 112 2.39 3.50 34.61
C SER A 112 3.21 2.86 33.47
N GLU A 113 4.43 3.41 33.40
CA GLU A 113 5.61 3.17 32.56
C GLU A 113 6.39 1.89 32.93
N LEU A 114 7.24 1.39 32.03
CA LEU A 114 8.71 1.40 32.19
C LEU A 114 9.48 0.76 31.01
N ALA A 115 10.49 1.51 30.56
CA ALA A 115 11.83 1.18 30.07
C ALA A 115 12.07 -0.02 29.12
N THR A 116 12.69 0.29 27.97
CA THR A 116 13.63 -0.62 27.31
C THR A 116 15.02 0.02 27.24
N THR A 117 15.98 -0.80 27.65
CA THR A 117 17.38 -0.50 27.93
C THR A 117 18.16 -0.35 26.61
N ASN A 118 18.85 0.77 26.45
CA ASN A 118 19.80 0.95 25.35
C ASN A 118 21.09 0.18 25.64
N THR A 119 21.43 -0.78 24.79
CA THR A 119 22.76 -1.38 24.73
C THR A 119 23.60 -0.67 23.68
N ILE A 120 24.50 0.18 24.15
CA ILE A 120 25.55 0.81 23.34
C ILE A 120 26.62 -0.26 23.10
N VAL A 121 26.72 -0.74 21.87
CA VAL A 121 27.89 -1.49 21.40
C VAL A 121 28.67 -0.57 20.47
N GLU A 122 29.68 0.08 21.03
CA GLU A 122 30.65 0.89 20.30
C GLU A 122 31.57 -0.06 19.52
N LYS A 123 31.19 -0.36 18.27
CA LYS A 123 32.08 -0.93 17.26
C LYS A 123 32.76 0.24 16.56
N GLY A 124 34.08 0.14 16.38
CA GLY A 124 34.90 1.18 15.74
C GLY A 124 34.32 1.72 14.43
N VAL A 125 34.70 2.96 14.10
CA VAL A 125 34.12 3.83 13.04
C VAL A 125 34.24 3.20 11.64
N GLY A 126 33.36 2.24 11.36
CA GLY A 126 33.07 1.77 10.02
C GLY A 126 32.03 2.68 9.35
N PRO A 127 31.80 2.53 8.04
CA PRO A 127 30.78 3.29 7.34
C PRO A 127 29.39 3.02 7.95
N SER A 128 28.67 4.07 8.29
CA SER A 128 27.30 4.00 8.82
C SER A 128 26.32 4.45 7.75
N CYS A 129 25.28 3.67 7.49
CA CYS A 129 24.26 4.02 6.51
C CYS A 129 22.96 4.41 7.20
N SER A 130 22.30 5.45 6.69
CA SER A 130 20.97 5.87 7.12
C SER A 130 20.00 5.79 5.96
N LEU A 131 18.88 5.10 6.18
CA LEU A 131 17.75 5.05 5.27
C LEU A 131 16.63 5.92 5.84
N THR A 132 16.16 6.89 5.06
CA THR A 132 15.06 7.77 5.45
C THR A 132 14.00 7.83 4.35
N VAL A 133 12.75 8.02 4.75
CA VAL A 133 11.63 8.24 3.85
C VAL A 133 11.22 9.71 3.99
N THR A 134 11.24 10.45 2.90
CA THR A 134 10.89 11.87 2.89
C THR A 134 9.84 12.20 1.82
N ASN A 135 9.14 13.32 1.99
CA ASN A 135 8.27 13.87 0.95
C ASN A 135 9.08 14.66 -0.11
N GLU A 136 8.38 15.30 -1.05
CA GLU A 136 8.99 16.16 -2.07
C GLU A 136 9.80 17.32 -1.48
N GLN A 137 9.43 17.80 -0.28
CA GLN A 137 10.09 18.88 0.47
C GLN A 137 11.19 18.39 1.43
N ASP A 138 11.63 17.13 1.31
CA ASP A 138 12.69 16.51 2.12
C ASP A 138 12.39 16.45 3.62
N GLN A 139 11.11 16.47 4.00
CA GLN A 139 10.65 16.28 5.37
C GLN A 139 10.36 14.80 5.61
N MET A 140 10.72 14.30 6.79
CA MET A 140 10.43 12.91 7.18
C MET A 140 8.92 12.68 7.27
N VAL A 141 8.48 11.52 6.78
CA VAL A 141 7.07 11.14 6.70
C VAL A 141 6.85 9.80 7.39
N ASP A 142 5.91 9.78 8.33
CA ASP A 142 5.46 8.55 9.00
C ASP A 142 4.14 8.02 8.44
N THR A 143 3.41 8.85 7.68
CA THR A 143 2.09 8.52 7.09
C THR A 143 2.00 9.05 5.67
N ALA A 144 1.58 8.23 4.72
CA ALA A 144 1.40 8.63 3.33
C ALA A 144 0.14 8.03 2.72
N THR A 145 -0.40 8.68 1.69
CA THR A 145 -1.59 8.22 0.97
C THR A 145 -1.20 7.58 -0.35
N VAL A 146 -1.81 6.46 -0.74
CA VAL A 146 -1.54 5.77 -2.02
C VAL A 146 -1.48 6.76 -3.18
N GLY A 147 -0.37 6.72 -3.93
CA GLY A 147 -0.10 7.61 -5.06
C GLY A 147 0.61 8.92 -4.73
N GLU A 148 0.78 9.26 -3.45
CA GLU A 148 1.69 10.32 -3.02
C GLU A 148 3.13 10.00 -3.42
N VAL A 149 3.87 11.03 -3.83
CA VAL A 149 5.27 10.92 -4.23
C VAL A 149 6.13 10.99 -2.98
N LEU A 150 6.90 9.94 -2.73
CA LEU A 150 7.90 9.89 -1.66
C LEU A 150 9.29 9.67 -2.22
N LYS A 151 10.29 10.02 -1.42
CA LYS A 151 11.70 9.74 -1.68
C LYS A 151 12.21 8.75 -0.65
N LEU A 152 12.79 7.66 -1.12
CA LEU A 152 13.64 6.81 -0.29
C LEU A 152 15.07 7.31 -0.43
N VAL A 153 15.65 7.77 0.67
CA VAL A 153 16.97 8.40 0.70
C VAL A 153 17.92 7.49 1.48
N LEU A 154 18.97 7.02 0.83
CA LEU A 154 20.02 6.23 1.45
C LEU A 154 21.33 7.01 1.40
N ALA A 155 21.92 7.25 2.58
CA ALA A 155 23.17 7.99 2.73
C ALA A 155 24.18 7.19 3.55
N VAL A 156 25.48 7.40 3.29
CA VAL A 156 26.58 6.79 4.04
C VAL A 156 27.46 7.86 4.67
N GLN A 157 27.94 7.60 5.87
CA GLN A 157 28.91 8.41 6.59
C GLN A 157 30.16 7.58 6.93
N PRO A 158 31.36 8.16 6.88
CA PRO A 158 31.66 9.54 6.44
C PRO A 158 31.49 9.72 4.92
N ASN A 159 31.01 10.90 4.52
CA ASN A 159 30.56 11.20 3.15
C ASN A 159 31.67 11.63 2.18
N ASP A 160 32.88 11.84 2.68
CA ASP A 160 34.07 12.20 1.92
C ASP A 160 34.87 10.98 1.44
N THR A 161 34.70 9.84 2.12
CA THR A 161 35.52 8.64 1.93
C THR A 161 34.78 7.53 1.21
N TYR A 162 33.46 7.41 1.44
CA TYR A 162 32.68 6.28 0.97
C TYR A 162 31.61 6.67 -0.05
N ALA A 163 31.54 5.91 -1.14
CA ALA A 163 30.39 5.81 -2.01
C ALA A 163 29.40 4.75 -1.50
N ILE A 164 28.12 4.92 -1.82
CA ILE A 164 27.04 4.06 -1.36
C ILE A 164 26.47 3.20 -2.50
N LEU A 165 26.03 2.00 -2.16
CA LEU A 165 25.25 1.14 -3.04
C LEU A 165 24.07 0.55 -2.25
N PRO A 166 22.84 0.96 -2.57
CA PRO A 166 21.62 0.30 -2.08
C PRO A 166 21.55 -1.12 -2.65
N ARG A 167 21.32 -2.12 -1.79
CA ARG A 167 21.13 -3.52 -2.20
C ARG A 167 19.97 -4.13 -1.43
N ASN A 168 19.34 -5.14 -2.00
CA ASN A 168 18.31 -5.94 -1.30
C ASN A 168 17.30 -5.06 -0.56
N CYS A 169 16.66 -4.13 -1.28
CA CYS A 169 15.61 -3.33 -0.70
C CYS A 169 14.31 -4.13 -0.65
N TYR A 170 13.59 -4.00 0.45
CA TYR A 170 12.31 -4.67 0.69
C TYR A 170 11.28 -3.68 1.20
N ALA A 171 10.06 -3.83 0.70
CA ALA A 171 8.87 -3.38 1.40
C ALA A 171 8.39 -4.55 2.28
N ILE A 172 8.14 -4.27 3.55
CA ILE A 172 7.72 -5.25 4.55
C ILE A 172 6.33 -4.87 5.04
N ASN A 173 5.37 -5.78 4.90
CA ASN A 173 4.06 -5.64 5.52
C ASN A 173 4.18 -5.97 7.01
N LEU A 174 3.97 -5.00 7.89
CA LEU A 174 4.13 -5.21 9.33
C LEU A 174 2.98 -6.00 9.96
N GLU A 175 1.84 -6.11 9.29
CA GLU A 175 0.67 -6.85 9.75
C GLU A 175 0.80 -8.34 9.45
N THR A 176 1.34 -8.69 8.29
CA THR A 176 1.47 -10.09 7.82
C THR A 176 2.89 -10.63 7.84
N SER A 177 3.90 -9.78 8.04
CA SER A 177 5.33 -10.08 7.83
C SER A 177 5.69 -10.49 6.40
N GLU A 178 4.82 -10.21 5.43
CA GLU A 178 5.09 -10.44 4.01
C GLU A 178 6.20 -9.50 3.51
N LEU A 179 7.15 -10.06 2.76
CA LEU A 179 8.29 -9.35 2.20
C LEU A 179 8.14 -9.23 0.68
N TYR A 180 8.22 -8.01 0.16
CA TYR A 180 8.31 -7.76 -1.27
C TYR A 180 9.65 -7.11 -1.60
N SER A 181 10.41 -7.72 -2.51
CA SER A 181 11.71 -7.22 -2.93
C SER A 181 11.54 -6.08 -3.94
N LEU A 182 12.06 -4.91 -3.58
CA LEU A 182 12.08 -3.70 -4.40
C LEU A 182 13.29 -3.68 -5.33
N THR A 183 14.45 -4.08 -4.79
CA THR A 183 15.69 -4.20 -5.56
C THR A 183 16.40 -5.51 -5.32
N ASP A 184 17.15 -5.96 -6.33
CA ASP A 184 17.99 -7.14 -6.26
C ASP A 184 19.32 -6.90 -5.49
N GLN A 185 20.19 -7.90 -5.51
CA GLN A 185 21.52 -7.86 -4.89
C GLN A 185 22.49 -6.89 -5.57
N ALA A 186 22.27 -6.55 -6.84
CA ALA A 186 23.06 -5.53 -7.53
C ALA A 186 22.53 -4.12 -7.25
N GLY A 187 21.30 -4.02 -6.72
CA GLY A 187 20.58 -2.79 -6.42
C GLY A 187 19.60 -2.37 -7.51
N CYS A 188 19.40 -3.17 -8.57
CA CYS A 188 18.49 -2.87 -9.68
C CYS A 188 17.04 -3.11 -9.28
N ALA A 189 16.14 -2.29 -9.81
CA ALA A 189 14.72 -2.36 -9.53
C ALA A 189 14.10 -3.62 -10.14
N ILE A 190 13.31 -4.35 -9.34
CA ILE A 190 12.63 -5.57 -9.80
C ILE A 190 11.37 -5.23 -10.60
N ASP A 191 10.62 -4.22 -10.15
CA ASP A 191 9.48 -3.66 -10.89
C ASP A 191 9.58 -2.13 -10.96
N PRO A 192 10.14 -1.59 -12.06
CA PRO A 192 10.28 -0.16 -12.29
C PRO A 192 8.96 0.63 -12.27
N LYS A 193 7.79 -0.03 -12.38
CA LYS A 193 6.49 0.63 -12.30
C LYS A 193 6.09 0.98 -10.86
N LEU A 194 6.60 0.24 -9.88
CA LEU A 194 6.35 0.47 -8.45
C LEU A 194 7.49 1.23 -7.79
N PHE A 195 8.72 0.84 -8.10
CA PHE A 195 9.93 1.40 -7.50
C PHE A 195 10.98 1.57 -8.59
N PRO A 196 11.44 2.80 -8.87
CA PRO A 196 12.37 3.06 -9.96
C PRO A 196 13.80 2.69 -9.59
N GLU A 197 14.70 2.83 -10.56
CA GLU A 197 16.13 2.79 -10.29
C GLU A 197 16.59 3.92 -9.35
N TRP A 198 17.61 3.62 -8.56
CA TRP A 198 18.24 4.58 -7.67
C TRP A 198 18.98 5.67 -8.46
N MET A 199 18.74 6.92 -8.11
CA MET A 199 19.45 8.09 -8.61
C MET A 199 20.56 8.50 -7.64
N TYR A 200 21.79 8.60 -8.13
CA TYR A 200 22.93 9.06 -7.32
C TYR A 200 23.05 10.57 -7.44
N LEU A 201 22.70 11.30 -6.37
CA LEU A 201 22.91 12.74 -6.29
C LEU A 201 24.38 13.05 -5.95
N HIS A 202 24.98 12.22 -5.10
CA HIS A 202 26.42 12.21 -4.80
C HIS A 202 26.88 10.75 -4.68
N SER A 203 28.19 10.52 -4.68
CA SER A 203 28.74 9.16 -4.45
C SER A 203 28.20 8.53 -3.16
N TRP A 204 28.04 9.33 -2.10
CA TRP A 204 27.57 8.92 -0.78
C TRP A 204 26.04 9.02 -0.58
N LEU A 205 25.28 9.49 -1.58
CA LEU A 205 23.85 9.79 -1.48
C LEU A 205 23.06 9.25 -2.68
N ALA A 206 22.25 8.24 -2.43
CA ALA A 206 21.33 7.65 -3.40
C ALA A 206 19.87 7.97 -3.02
N VAL A 207 19.05 8.30 -4.01
CA VAL A 207 17.64 8.64 -3.85
C VAL A 207 16.79 7.88 -4.87
N ALA A 208 15.68 7.30 -4.44
CA ALA A 208 14.66 6.75 -5.33
C ALA A 208 13.34 7.49 -5.10
N ILE A 209 12.78 8.08 -6.16
CA ILE A 209 11.53 8.85 -6.11
C ILE A 209 10.40 8.00 -6.65
N PHE A 210 9.47 7.57 -5.81
CA PHE A 210 8.44 6.60 -6.17
C PHE A 210 7.07 7.03 -5.67
N ASN A 211 6.02 6.48 -6.29
CA ASN A 211 4.66 6.67 -5.81
C ASN A 211 4.35 5.59 -4.78
N ILE A 212 3.87 6.00 -3.61
CA ILE A 212 3.57 5.07 -2.53
C ILE A 212 2.46 4.10 -2.95
N PHE A 213 2.70 2.82 -2.67
CA PHE A 213 1.80 1.71 -2.93
C PHE A 213 1.54 0.95 -1.64
N LYS A 214 0.51 0.10 -1.63
CA LYS A 214 0.23 -0.75 -0.48
C LYS A 214 -0.34 -2.11 -0.85
N TRP A 215 -0.20 -3.07 0.06
CA TRP A 215 -0.97 -4.31 -0.03
C TRP A 215 -2.48 -4.01 0.06
N PRO A 216 -3.33 -4.79 -0.63
CA PRO A 216 -4.76 -4.76 -0.37
C PRO A 216 -5.05 -5.03 1.10
N ASP A 217 -6.03 -4.32 1.66
CA ASP A 217 -6.51 -4.41 3.05
C ASP A 217 -5.51 -4.17 4.19
N HIS A 218 -4.20 -4.11 3.92
CA HIS A 218 -3.17 -3.72 4.88
C HIS A 218 -2.72 -2.26 4.66
N SER A 219 -2.18 -1.65 5.71
CA SER A 219 -1.80 -0.24 5.74
C SER A 219 -0.41 0.01 6.33
N MET A 220 0.15 -0.94 7.08
CA MET A 220 1.46 -0.75 7.74
C MET A 220 2.60 -1.33 6.89
N ILE A 221 3.47 -0.45 6.41
CA ILE A 221 4.60 -0.81 5.54
C ILE A 221 5.89 -0.27 6.13
N ARG A 222 6.94 -1.09 6.14
CA ARG A 222 8.30 -0.68 6.46
C ARG A 222 9.20 -0.89 5.26
N PHE A 223 10.02 0.11 4.95
CA PHE A 223 11.11 -0.03 3.98
C PHE A 223 12.41 -0.40 4.69
N GLN A 224 13.12 -1.37 4.13
CA GLN A 224 14.43 -1.79 4.61
C GLN A 224 15.33 -2.06 3.42
N CYS A 225 16.59 -1.63 3.50
CA CYS A 225 17.59 -1.91 2.49
C CYS A 225 18.89 -2.36 3.16
N ASP A 226 19.62 -3.23 2.48
CA ASP A 226 21.03 -3.42 2.77
C ASP A 226 21.81 -2.26 2.15
N CYS A 227 22.89 -1.88 2.83
CA CYS A 227 23.79 -0.84 2.36
C CYS A 227 25.19 -1.41 2.18
N SER A 228 25.87 -0.97 1.13
CA SER A 228 27.29 -1.26 0.96
C SER A 228 28.07 -0.01 0.63
N ALA A 229 29.19 0.15 1.32
CA ALA A 229 30.07 1.29 1.21
C ALA A 229 31.35 0.90 0.48
N TYR A 230 31.82 1.74 -0.44
CA TYR A 230 33.02 1.50 -1.26
C TYR A 230 33.87 2.76 -1.35
N ILE A 231 35.18 2.62 -1.47
CA ILE A 231 36.12 3.76 -1.56
C ILE A 231 36.37 4.17 -3.02
N GLU A 232 36.18 3.25 -3.97
CA GLU A 232 36.27 3.52 -5.42
C GLU A 232 35.04 2.97 -6.15
N SER A 233 34.71 3.57 -7.29
CA SER A 233 33.42 3.48 -7.99
C SER A 233 32.84 2.07 -8.10
N SER A 234 31.58 1.90 -7.73
CA SER A 234 30.79 0.71 -8.04
C SER A 234 30.34 0.75 -9.50
N PRO A 235 30.68 -0.25 -10.34
CA PRO A 235 30.21 -0.32 -11.72
C PRO A 235 28.82 -0.96 -11.73
N LYS A 236 27.80 -0.22 -11.32
CA LYS A 236 26.42 -0.70 -11.46
C LYS A 236 25.86 -0.22 -12.80
N VAL A 237 25.50 -1.18 -13.66
CA VAL A 237 24.72 -0.95 -14.87
C VAL A 237 23.44 -1.78 -14.72
N CYS A 238 22.30 -1.13 -14.58
CA CYS A 238 21.00 -1.78 -14.74
C CYS A 238 20.60 -1.71 -16.20
N LEU A 239 20.07 -2.82 -16.71
CA LEU A 239 19.67 -2.99 -18.12
C LEU A 239 18.21 -2.56 -18.32
#